data_AF-A0A9N9W6T4-F1
#
_entry.id   AF-A0A9N9W6T4-F1
#
_cell.length_a   1.000
_cell.length_b   1.000
_cell.length_c   1.000
_cell.angle_alpha   90.00
_cell.angle_beta   90.00
_cell.angle_gamma   90.00
#
_symmetry.space_group_name_H-M   'P 1'
#
loop_
_entity.id
_entity.type
_entity.pdbx_description
1 polymer ?
#
loop_
_entity_poly.entity_id
_entity_poly.type
_entity_poly.pdbx_seq_one_letter_code
_entity_poly.pdbx_strand_id
1 'polypeptide(L)'
;MVSCANFWSQAQDLRKLIISYAHFILGEIGNPSLFVGKLYRDSVHWWLPIIDPARLTQAISKYINHRSAEAAVLLLHISLLDAQTAAIEAKAETFSSSPYAICNSGFMLLRKIRGSPIAKLQSGILLAVFEIGEGLLSNAYSTLSICAQLWHESESYYSATNTNSLPQNDELKILQSAIYLLDRLHYFFSESPRPYLVEKLPSNQAFSHIKADMEDPSAIELAKASHGAKSQYQRRLINFTQQTQACGLLERVALLKNPSPSDMLTLDILLRTKLTENLAVREDDWILPYFSTVILLLALIELHLNAIKSCPDSKAFSLLAIDSVLNTTRDITRMDDVNNIRRMPLAAVLLLRRTVKAASMLDSSLGYHPNPEMLEDLTGSLRRARFQWRIAGDIGNS
;
A
#
# COMPACT_ATOMS: atom_id res chain seq x y z
N MET A 1 14.96 38.29 32.93
CA MET A 1 14.25 37.73 31.76
C MET A 1 15.20 36.79 31.03
N VAL A 2 15.09 35.49 31.32
CA VAL A 2 15.88 34.45 30.65
C VAL A 2 15.19 34.10 29.34
N SER A 3 15.92 34.21 28.24
CA SER A 3 15.48 33.91 26.88
C SER A 3 15.03 32.45 26.76
N CYS A 4 13.75 32.23 26.46
CA CYS A 4 13.18 30.92 26.14
C CYS A 4 13.50 30.44 24.70
N ALA A 5 14.46 31.07 24.01
CA ALA A 5 14.71 30.81 22.60
C ALA A 5 15.73 29.69 22.31
N ASN A 6 16.35 29.06 23.32
CA ASN A 6 17.45 28.10 23.11
C ASN A 6 17.15 26.64 23.50
N PHE A 7 15.89 26.26 23.76
CA PHE A 7 15.61 24.95 24.36
C PHE A 7 15.51 23.75 23.38
N TRP A 8 15.71 23.96 22.07
CA TRP A 8 15.61 22.87 21.06
C TRP A 8 16.73 22.90 20.00
N SER A 9 17.92 23.40 20.32
CA SER A 9 18.94 23.67 19.30
C SER A 9 19.87 22.50 18.95
N GLN A 10 19.75 21.33 19.59
CA GLN A 10 20.63 20.20 19.28
C GLN A 10 19.84 18.97 18.79
N ALA A 11 20.23 18.44 17.62
CA ALA A 11 19.66 17.22 17.05
C ALA A 11 19.73 16.00 18.00
N GLN A 12 20.65 16.03 18.97
CA GLN A 12 20.74 15.03 20.04
C GLN A 12 19.54 15.06 21.00
N ASP A 13 19.00 16.25 21.32
CA ASP A 13 17.85 16.39 22.22
C ASP A 13 16.57 15.88 21.56
N LEU A 14 16.41 16.14 20.26
CA LEU A 14 15.31 15.59 19.47
C LEU A 14 15.37 14.07 19.40
N ARG A 15 16.56 13.48 19.21
CA ARG A 15 16.74 12.02 19.21
C ARG A 15 16.35 11.42 20.55
N LYS A 16 16.84 11.99 21.66
CA LYS A 16 16.51 11.52 23.02
C LYS A 16 15.01 11.60 23.30
N LEU A 17 14.35 12.68 22.89
CA LEU A 17 12.91 12.84 23.03
C LEU A 17 12.13 11.74 22.29
N ILE A 18 12.47 11.51 21.01
CA ILE A 18 11.85 10.44 20.19
C ILE A 18 12.01 9.08 20.88
N ILE A 19 13.22 8.76 21.34
CA ILE A 19 13.52 7.50 22.01
C ILE A 19 12.69 7.34 23.28
N SER A 20 12.57 8.40 24.08
CA SER A 20 11.79 8.38 25.32
C SER A 20 10.32 8.09 25.06
N TYR A 21 9.70 8.78 24.10
CA TYR A 21 8.31 8.54 23.71
C TYR A 21 8.10 7.13 23.15
N ALA A 22 9.00 6.71 22.26
CA ALA A 22 8.92 5.38 21.68
C ALA A 22 9.06 4.29 22.74
N HIS A 23 9.97 4.46 23.71
CA HIS A 23 10.16 3.48 24.77
C HIS A 23 8.96 3.42 25.72
N PHE A 24 8.32 4.54 26.01
CA PHE A 24 7.08 4.57 26.79
C PHE A 24 5.99 3.74 26.11
N ILE A 25 5.65 4.05 24.85
CA ILE A 25 4.58 3.36 24.12
C ILE A 25 4.92 1.88 23.87
N LEU A 26 6.13 1.62 23.36
CA LEU A 26 6.56 0.25 23.07
C LEU A 26 6.66 -0.57 24.37
N GLY A 27 7.04 0.07 25.48
CA GLY A 27 7.07 -0.54 26.81
C GLY A 27 5.68 -0.92 27.34
N GLU A 28 4.68 -0.05 27.16
CA GLU A 28 3.28 -0.35 27.48
C GLU A 28 2.72 -1.53 26.67
N ILE A 29 3.24 -1.76 25.46
CA ILE A 29 2.86 -2.88 24.58
C ILE A 29 3.51 -4.23 25.01
N GLY A 30 4.32 -4.28 26.08
CA GLY A 30 4.68 -5.55 26.73
C GLY A 30 5.86 -6.33 26.11
N ASN A 31 6.89 -5.61 25.64
CA ASN A 31 8.15 -6.10 25.04
C ASN A 31 8.06 -6.38 23.51
N PRO A 32 8.50 -5.45 22.64
CA PRO A 32 7.67 -5.05 21.50
C PRO A 32 8.43 -5.08 20.16
N SER A 33 9.53 -5.81 20.04
CA SER A 33 10.38 -5.71 18.85
C SER A 33 10.33 -6.96 17.97
N LEU A 34 10.38 -8.15 18.57
CA LEU A 34 10.19 -9.43 17.84
C LEU A 34 8.74 -9.65 17.42
N PHE A 35 7.79 -9.28 18.29
CA PHE A 35 6.35 -9.37 17.99
C PHE A 35 5.97 -8.41 16.86
N VAL A 36 6.33 -7.13 16.97
CA VAL A 36 6.10 -6.10 15.94
C VAL A 36 6.75 -6.47 14.60
N GLY A 37 7.95 -7.05 14.63
CA GLY A 37 8.61 -7.57 13.43
C GLY A 37 7.85 -8.72 12.77
N LYS A 38 7.25 -9.61 13.55
CA LYS A 38 6.39 -10.70 13.04
C LYS A 38 5.09 -10.16 12.46
N LEU A 39 4.43 -9.24 13.16
CA LEU A 39 3.18 -8.62 12.72
C LEU A 39 3.30 -7.97 11.35
N TYR A 40 4.35 -7.17 11.13
CA TYR A 40 4.60 -6.57 9.83
C TYR A 40 4.72 -7.62 8.72
N ARG A 41 5.50 -8.67 8.96
CA ARG A 41 5.73 -9.76 7.99
C ARG A 41 4.46 -10.54 7.65
N ASP A 42 3.54 -10.63 8.61
CA ASP A 42 2.29 -11.39 8.49
C ASP A 42 1.12 -10.54 7.96
N SER A 43 1.29 -9.23 7.81
CA SER A 43 0.28 -8.25 7.37
C SER A 43 0.73 -7.44 6.14
N VAL A 44 1.09 -6.16 6.33
CA VAL A 44 1.37 -5.17 5.29
C VAL A 44 2.51 -5.58 4.36
N HIS A 45 3.52 -6.28 4.86
CA HIS A 45 4.67 -6.70 4.07
C HIS A 45 4.30 -7.64 2.89
N TRP A 46 3.12 -8.27 2.90
CA TRP A 46 2.68 -9.10 1.78
C TRP A 46 2.45 -8.29 0.50
N TRP A 47 1.84 -7.11 0.63
CA TRP A 47 1.47 -6.25 -0.51
C TRP A 47 2.29 -4.95 -0.58
N LEU A 48 3.04 -4.62 0.47
CA LEU A 48 3.92 -3.46 0.53
C LEU A 48 5.28 -3.84 1.16
N PRO A 49 6.12 -4.62 0.45
CA PRO A 49 7.40 -5.13 0.95
C PRO A 49 8.51 -4.06 0.98
N ILE A 50 8.30 -2.94 1.66
CA ILE A 50 9.23 -1.79 1.70
C ILE A 50 10.41 -1.94 2.66
N ILE A 51 10.45 -3.03 3.44
CA ILE A 51 11.50 -3.31 4.44
C ILE A 51 11.89 -4.78 4.30
N ASP A 52 13.16 -5.03 3.95
CA ASP A 52 13.73 -6.38 3.98
C ASP A 52 13.66 -6.96 5.41
N PRO A 53 13.13 -8.19 5.61
CA PRO A 53 13.11 -8.87 6.90
C PRO A 53 14.46 -8.89 7.66
N ALA A 54 15.58 -9.01 6.95
CA ALA A 54 16.91 -8.97 7.55
C ALA A 54 17.24 -7.57 8.10
N ARG A 55 16.87 -6.52 7.35
CA ARG A 55 17.02 -5.12 7.78
C ARG A 55 16.10 -4.76 8.93
N LEU A 56 14.87 -5.28 8.93
CA LEU A 56 13.95 -5.12 10.06
C LEU A 56 14.54 -5.72 11.34
N THR A 57 15.11 -6.93 11.24
CA THR A 57 15.80 -7.59 12.36
C THR A 57 16.99 -6.76 12.85
N GLN A 58 17.75 -6.16 11.93
CA GLN A 58 18.83 -5.24 12.28
C GLN A 58 18.31 -3.96 12.95
N ALA A 59 17.22 -3.37 12.47
CA ALA A 59 16.60 -2.18 13.05
C ALA A 59 16.11 -2.46 14.48
N ILE A 60 15.49 -3.61 14.70
CA ILE A 60 15.11 -4.11 16.03
C ILE A 60 16.32 -4.21 16.94
N SER A 61 17.40 -4.86 16.49
CA SER A 61 18.64 -4.98 17.27
C SER A 61 19.24 -3.59 17.60
N LYS A 62 19.27 -2.68 16.64
CA LYS A 62 19.73 -1.29 16.85
C LYS A 62 18.87 -0.53 17.84
N TYR A 63 17.56 -0.73 17.83
CA TYR A 63 16.66 -0.13 18.82
C TYR A 63 16.95 -0.67 20.22
N ILE A 64 17.06 -1.99 20.39
CA ILE A 64 17.33 -2.63 21.68
C ILE A 64 18.69 -2.20 22.24
N ASN A 65 19.74 -2.30 21.42
CA ASN A 65 21.12 -2.17 21.88
C ASN A 65 21.64 -0.73 21.87
N HIS A 66 21.16 0.11 20.94
CA HIS A 66 21.71 1.45 20.71
C HIS A 66 20.66 2.56 20.78
N ARG A 67 19.40 2.23 21.04
CA ARG A 67 18.29 3.18 21.11
C ARG A 67 18.25 4.11 19.89
N SER A 68 18.37 3.58 18.67
CA SER A 68 18.27 4.41 17.46
C SER A 68 16.89 5.07 17.35
N ALA A 69 16.85 6.39 17.16
CA ALA A 69 15.62 7.15 16.99
C ALA A 69 14.88 6.77 15.69
N GLU A 70 15.63 6.52 14.62
CA GLU A 70 15.10 6.04 13.34
C GLU A 70 14.41 4.68 13.50
N ALA A 71 15.07 3.73 14.17
CA ALA A 71 14.50 2.41 14.42
C ALA A 71 13.30 2.48 15.37
N ALA A 72 13.35 3.36 16.38
CA ALA A 72 12.26 3.57 17.32
C ALA A 72 10.98 4.05 16.61
N VAL A 73 11.10 5.07 15.74
CA VAL A 73 9.98 5.62 14.97
C VAL A 73 9.45 4.59 13.97
N LEU A 74 10.32 3.83 13.32
CA LEU A 74 9.89 2.76 12.42
C LEU A 74 9.03 1.71 13.15
N LEU A 75 9.49 1.24 14.31
CA LEU A 75 8.77 0.26 15.11
C LEU A 75 7.44 0.81 15.66
N LEU A 76 7.37 2.10 16.01
CA LEU A 76 6.13 2.76 16.38
C LEU A 76 5.10 2.73 15.24
N HIS A 77 5.50 3.06 14.01
CA HIS A 77 4.58 3.06 12.87
C HIS A 77 4.10 1.65 12.50
N ILE A 78 4.97 0.64 12.63
CA ILE A 78 4.53 -0.77 12.48
C ILE A 78 3.52 -1.12 13.57
N SER A 79 3.78 -0.73 14.83
CA SER A 79 2.89 -1.01 15.96
C SER A 79 1.55 -0.29 15.82
N LEU A 80 1.53 0.91 15.24
CA LEU A 80 0.30 1.68 15.01
C LEU A 80 -0.67 0.92 14.11
N LEU A 81 -0.16 0.29 13.05
CA LEU A 81 -0.96 -0.50 12.10
C LEU A 81 -1.56 -1.76 12.74
N ASP A 82 -0.89 -2.36 13.73
CA ASP A 82 -1.41 -3.53 14.46
C ASP A 82 -2.37 -3.15 15.58
N ALA A 83 -2.04 -2.10 16.33
CA ALA A 83 -2.89 -1.60 17.38
C ALA A 83 -4.28 -1.28 16.83
N GLN A 84 -4.37 -0.68 15.63
CA GLN A 84 -5.60 -0.46 14.87
C GLN A 84 -6.46 -1.72 14.79
N THR A 85 -5.90 -2.80 14.26
CA THR A 85 -6.57 -4.11 14.15
C THR A 85 -7.09 -4.59 15.51
N ALA A 86 -6.25 -4.53 16.54
CA ALA A 86 -6.59 -5.01 17.88
C ALA A 86 -7.74 -4.21 18.54
N ALA A 87 -7.77 -2.88 18.40
CA ALA A 87 -8.84 -2.09 19.00
C ALA A 87 -10.17 -2.20 18.24
N ILE A 88 -10.12 -2.38 16.91
CA ILE A 88 -11.34 -2.62 16.13
C ILE A 88 -11.89 -4.01 16.45
N GLU A 89 -11.04 -5.03 16.61
CA GLU A 89 -11.42 -6.36 17.13
C GLU A 89 -12.05 -6.26 18.54
N ALA A 90 -11.50 -5.41 19.41
CA ALA A 90 -12.03 -5.17 20.76
C ALA A 90 -13.32 -4.33 20.80
N LYS A 91 -13.86 -3.89 19.65
CA LYS A 91 -15.00 -2.95 19.55
C LYS A 91 -14.79 -1.68 20.38
N ALA A 92 -13.55 -1.23 20.54
CA ALA A 92 -13.29 0.03 21.23
C ALA A 92 -13.83 1.17 20.36
N GLU A 93 -14.89 1.84 20.81
CA GLU A 93 -15.59 2.91 20.07
C GLU A 93 -14.69 4.12 19.77
N THR A 94 -13.55 4.21 20.44
CA THR A 94 -12.53 5.23 20.22
C THR A 94 -11.15 4.58 20.20
N PHE A 95 -10.59 4.38 19.00
CA PHE A 95 -9.15 4.42 18.89
C PHE A 95 -8.71 5.78 19.39
N SER A 96 -8.08 5.83 20.57
CA SER A 96 -7.69 7.11 21.15
C SER A 96 -6.87 7.89 20.11
N SER A 97 -7.12 9.18 19.95
CA SER A 97 -6.34 10.08 19.09
C SER A 97 -4.86 10.17 19.50
N SER A 98 -4.48 9.51 20.60
CA SER A 98 -3.19 9.63 21.27
C SER A 98 -2.04 8.86 20.58
N PRO A 99 -2.12 7.55 20.25
CA PRO A 99 -1.05 6.84 19.54
C PRO A 99 -0.72 7.42 18.16
N TYR A 100 -1.75 7.78 17.39
CA TYR A 100 -1.55 8.42 16.08
C TYR A 100 -0.81 9.77 16.23
N ALA A 101 -1.26 10.64 17.15
CA ALA A 101 -0.63 11.93 17.37
C ALA A 101 0.86 11.81 17.75
N ILE A 102 1.21 10.81 18.54
CA ILE A 102 2.60 10.54 18.93
C ILE A 102 3.40 10.00 17.75
N CYS A 103 2.88 9.06 16.96
CA CYS A 103 3.55 8.55 15.76
C CYS A 103 3.80 9.68 14.75
N ASN A 104 2.79 10.51 14.48
CA ASN A 104 2.91 11.66 13.59
C ASN A 104 3.94 12.68 14.11
N SER A 105 3.91 13.00 15.41
CA SER A 105 4.92 13.87 16.03
C SER A 105 6.33 13.27 15.89
N GLY A 106 6.46 11.96 16.11
CA GLY A 106 7.71 11.21 15.92
C GLY A 106 8.23 11.32 14.49
N PHE A 107 7.38 11.16 13.48
CA PHE A 107 7.74 11.35 12.07
C PHE A 107 8.16 12.79 11.76
N MET A 108 7.41 13.78 12.26
CA MET A 108 7.68 15.20 12.07
C MET A 108 8.98 15.67 12.74
N LEU A 109 9.41 15.02 13.80
CA LEU A 109 10.73 15.21 14.41
C LEU A 109 11.81 14.44 13.65
N LEU A 110 11.55 13.19 13.27
CA LEU A 110 12.48 12.34 12.54
C LEU A 110 12.95 12.99 11.24
N ARG A 111 12.04 13.62 10.48
CA ARG A 111 12.41 14.29 9.22
C ARG A 111 13.46 15.39 9.42
N LYS A 112 13.45 16.08 10.57
CA LYS A 112 14.39 17.17 10.91
C LYS A 112 15.78 16.67 11.29
N ILE A 113 15.92 15.40 11.68
CA ILE A 113 17.18 14.82 12.14
C ILE A 113 18.00 14.38 10.92
N ARG A 114 19.29 14.73 10.85
CA ARG A 114 20.20 14.16 9.83
C ARG A 114 20.35 12.66 10.06
N GLY A 115 20.24 11.85 9.01
CA GLY A 115 20.25 10.39 9.11
C GLY A 115 19.88 9.71 7.79
N SER A 116 19.68 8.39 7.84
CA SER A 116 19.34 7.60 6.66
C SER A 116 17.98 8.02 6.07
N PRO A 117 17.91 8.37 4.78
CA PRO A 117 16.63 8.71 4.15
C PRO A 117 15.68 7.50 4.06
N ILE A 118 16.23 6.29 3.94
CA ILE A 118 15.46 5.04 3.83
C ILE A 118 14.53 4.86 5.04
N ALA A 119 15.07 4.98 6.25
CA ALA A 119 14.26 4.79 7.47
C ALA A 119 13.17 5.86 7.63
N LYS A 120 13.44 7.09 7.18
CA LYS A 120 12.45 8.18 7.16
C LYS A 120 11.32 7.87 6.18
N LEU A 121 11.67 7.48 4.96
CA LEU A 121 10.72 7.11 3.91
C LEU A 121 9.87 5.91 4.33
N GLN A 122 10.48 4.84 4.85
CA GLN A 122 9.76 3.67 5.37
C GLN A 122 8.77 4.05 6.46
N SER A 123 9.18 4.89 7.42
CA SER A 123 8.29 5.36 8.50
C SER A 123 7.13 6.19 7.97
N GLY A 124 7.40 7.15 7.07
CA GLY A 124 6.37 8.00 6.48
C GLY A 124 5.40 7.25 5.59
N ILE A 125 5.88 6.27 4.81
CA ILE A 125 5.03 5.39 4.00
C ILE A 125 4.08 4.58 4.89
N LEU A 126 4.57 3.97 5.98
CA LEU A 126 3.71 3.23 6.92
C LEU A 126 2.69 4.14 7.62
N LEU A 127 3.09 5.37 7.98
CA LEU A 127 2.16 6.37 8.50
C LEU A 127 1.06 6.70 7.49
N ALA A 128 1.42 6.92 6.22
CA ALA A 128 0.46 7.20 5.17
C ALA A 128 -0.50 6.03 4.92
N VAL A 129 -0.04 4.78 5.03
CA VAL A 129 -0.91 3.58 4.95
C VAL A 129 -1.96 3.63 6.06
N PHE A 130 -1.55 3.90 7.30
CA PHE A 130 -2.47 4.05 8.42
C PHE A 130 -3.47 5.19 8.17
N GLU A 131 -3.00 6.35 7.73
CA GLU A 131 -3.84 7.52 7.48
C GLU A 131 -4.87 7.27 6.38
N ILE A 132 -4.51 6.60 5.28
CA ILE A 132 -5.47 6.18 4.24
C ILE A 132 -6.45 5.16 4.83
N GLY A 133 -5.95 4.17 5.57
CA GLY A 133 -6.76 3.15 6.22
C GLY A 133 -7.78 3.70 7.20
N GLU A 134 -7.47 4.79 7.90
CA GLU A 134 -8.38 5.49 8.82
C GLU A 134 -9.31 6.50 8.14
N GLY A 135 -9.16 6.75 6.83
CA GLY A 135 -9.93 7.79 6.13
C GLY A 135 -9.38 9.22 6.32
N LEU A 136 -8.19 9.38 6.91
CA LEU A 136 -7.51 10.67 7.12
C LEU A 136 -6.82 11.15 5.84
N LEU A 137 -7.55 11.23 4.73
CA LEU A 137 -6.99 11.43 3.39
C LEU A 137 -6.18 12.73 3.23
N SER A 138 -6.55 13.82 3.92
CA SER A 138 -5.75 15.06 3.85
C SER A 138 -4.39 14.89 4.51
N ASN A 139 -4.32 14.17 5.64
CA ASN A 139 -3.08 13.91 6.35
C ASN A 139 -2.20 12.95 5.54
N ALA A 140 -2.80 11.87 5.00
CA ALA A 140 -2.12 10.95 4.11
C ALA A 140 -1.43 11.66 2.94
N TYR A 141 -2.14 12.58 2.27
CA TYR A 141 -1.56 13.36 1.19
C TYR A 141 -0.38 14.23 1.65
N SER A 142 -0.49 14.89 2.79
CA SER A 142 0.60 15.69 3.37
C SER A 142 1.81 14.82 3.73
N THR A 143 1.59 13.65 4.34
CA THR A 143 2.63 12.67 4.67
C THR A 143 3.32 12.14 3.41
N LEU A 144 2.56 11.76 2.38
CA LEU A 144 3.10 11.30 1.10
C LEU A 144 3.87 12.41 0.37
N SER A 145 3.42 13.67 0.45
CA SER A 145 4.14 14.81 -0.13
C SER A 145 5.51 15.00 0.51
N ILE A 146 5.59 14.86 1.84
CA ILE A 146 6.88 14.86 2.57
C ILE A 146 7.76 13.70 2.10
N CYS A 147 7.19 12.51 1.92
CA CYS A 147 7.93 11.34 1.43
C CYS A 147 8.46 11.55 0.01
N ALA A 148 7.64 12.10 -0.89
CA ALA A 148 8.05 12.43 -2.26
C ALA A 148 9.20 13.44 -2.25
N GLN A 149 9.12 14.49 -1.44
CA GLN A 149 10.21 15.46 -1.28
C GLN A 149 11.49 14.80 -0.76
N LEU A 150 11.41 14.01 0.32
CA LEU A 150 12.56 13.30 0.88
C LEU A 150 13.20 12.34 -0.12
N TRP A 151 12.38 11.69 -0.95
CA TRP A 151 12.86 10.81 -2.01
C TRP A 151 13.63 11.60 -3.08
N HIS A 152 13.08 12.71 -3.59
CA HIS A 152 13.76 13.57 -4.56
C HIS A 152 15.10 14.12 -4.04
N GLU A 153 15.12 14.58 -2.78
CA GLU A 153 16.35 15.04 -2.12
C GLU A 153 17.40 13.93 -2.04
N SER A 154 16.97 12.69 -1.80
CA SER A 154 17.84 11.53 -1.72
C SER A 154 18.34 11.10 -3.09
N GLU A 155 17.48 11.04 -4.10
CA GLU A 155 17.84 10.67 -5.47
C GLU A 155 18.93 11.58 -6.03
N SER A 156 18.81 12.90 -5.84
CA SER A 156 19.82 13.87 -6.26
C SER A 156 21.18 13.60 -5.60
N TYR A 157 21.19 13.30 -4.30
CA TYR A 157 22.40 13.00 -3.54
C TYR A 157 23.09 11.70 -4.01
N TYR A 158 22.32 10.64 -4.26
CA TYR A 158 22.86 9.35 -4.70
C TYR A 158 23.28 9.35 -6.17
N SER A 159 22.57 10.09 -7.03
CA SER A 159 22.98 10.28 -8.43
C SER A 159 24.29 11.07 -8.55
N ALA A 160 24.55 12.02 -7.64
CA ALA A 160 25.75 12.84 -7.65
C ALA A 160 27.00 12.10 -7.13
N THR A 161 26.83 11.11 -6.25
CA THR A 161 27.95 10.47 -5.54
C THR A 161 28.60 9.31 -6.29
N ASN A 162 28.07 8.87 -7.44
CA ASN A 162 28.66 7.86 -8.34
C ASN A 162 29.22 6.61 -7.62
N THR A 163 28.67 6.26 -6.46
CA THR A 163 29.10 5.10 -5.68
C THR A 163 28.27 3.91 -6.13
N ASN A 164 28.94 2.91 -6.70
CA ASN A 164 28.36 1.64 -7.16
C ASN A 164 27.79 0.76 -6.02
N SER A 165 27.26 1.33 -4.94
CA SER A 165 26.52 0.56 -3.94
C SER A 165 25.10 0.27 -4.47
N LEU A 166 25.00 -0.66 -5.42
CA LEU A 166 23.74 -1.16 -5.98
C LEU A 166 22.61 -1.37 -4.94
N PRO A 167 22.85 -1.94 -3.73
CA PRO A 167 21.75 -2.31 -2.82
C PRO A 167 20.92 -1.13 -2.28
N GLN A 168 21.52 0.06 -2.07
CA GLN A 168 20.78 1.21 -1.53
C GLN A 168 19.94 1.93 -2.59
N ASN A 169 20.37 1.84 -3.86
CA ASN A 169 19.63 2.41 -4.99
C ASN A 169 18.35 1.60 -5.23
N ASP A 170 18.42 0.28 -5.14
CA ASP A 170 17.24 -0.58 -5.34
C ASP A 170 16.19 -0.41 -4.23
N GLU A 171 16.61 -0.20 -2.97
CA GLU A 171 15.69 0.15 -1.89
C GLU A 171 14.97 1.48 -2.12
N LEU A 172 15.67 2.52 -2.59
CA LEU A 172 15.03 3.80 -2.89
C LEU A 172 14.02 3.68 -4.02
N LYS A 173 14.26 2.83 -5.03
CA LYS A 173 13.29 2.55 -6.10
C LYS A 173 12.06 1.78 -5.58
N ILE A 174 12.24 0.86 -4.64
CA ILE A 174 11.13 0.19 -3.95
C ILE A 174 10.28 1.22 -3.21
N LEU A 175 10.91 2.14 -2.48
CA LEU A 175 10.21 3.20 -1.74
C LEU A 175 9.51 4.19 -2.68
N GLN A 176 10.12 4.53 -3.82
CA GLN A 176 9.48 5.32 -4.87
C GLN A 176 8.21 4.62 -5.41
N SER A 177 8.29 3.32 -5.67
CA SER A 177 7.16 2.51 -6.14
C SER A 177 6.03 2.45 -5.11
N ALA A 178 6.38 2.40 -3.82
CA ALA A 178 5.42 2.47 -2.73
C ALA A 178 4.73 3.84 -2.63
N ILE A 179 5.49 4.94 -2.74
CA ILE A 179 4.91 6.29 -2.78
C ILE A 179 3.97 6.42 -3.97
N TYR A 180 4.42 5.99 -5.15
CA TYR A 180 3.61 6.00 -6.37
C TYR A 180 2.29 5.20 -6.20
N LEU A 181 2.37 3.96 -5.71
CA LEU A 181 1.20 3.13 -5.47
C LEU A 181 0.21 3.81 -4.52
N LEU A 182 0.69 4.33 -3.38
CA LEU A 182 -0.18 4.95 -2.38
C LEU A 182 -0.75 6.29 -2.85
N ASP A 183 0.01 7.08 -3.61
CA ASP A 183 -0.46 8.33 -4.22
C ASP A 183 -1.62 8.07 -5.20
N ARG A 184 -1.51 7.01 -6.02
CA ARG A 184 -2.61 6.59 -6.91
C ARG A 184 -3.80 6.04 -6.13
N LEU A 185 -3.60 5.17 -5.14
CA LEU A 185 -4.71 4.67 -4.33
C LEU A 185 -5.43 5.81 -3.59
N HIS A 186 -4.67 6.75 -3.02
CA HIS A 186 -5.21 7.96 -2.40
C HIS A 186 -6.11 8.76 -3.36
N TYR A 187 -5.67 8.97 -4.59
CA TYR A 187 -6.45 9.66 -5.63
C TYR A 187 -7.85 9.04 -5.78
N PHE A 188 -7.95 7.71 -5.84
CA PHE A 188 -9.23 7.01 -6.03
C PHE A 188 -10.07 6.88 -4.75
N PHE A 189 -9.45 7.00 -3.56
CA PHE A 189 -10.19 7.11 -2.30
C PHE A 189 -10.77 8.52 -2.09
N SER A 190 -10.16 9.55 -2.66
CA SER A 190 -10.59 10.94 -2.47
C SER A 190 -11.76 11.31 -3.38
N GLU A 191 -12.77 11.98 -2.83
CA GLU A 191 -13.85 12.61 -3.62
C GLU A 191 -13.39 13.88 -4.34
N SER A 192 -12.35 14.52 -3.80
CA SER A 192 -11.69 15.70 -4.36
C SER A 192 -10.23 15.34 -4.66
N PRO A 193 -9.97 14.65 -5.78
CA PRO A 193 -8.64 14.18 -6.10
C PRO A 193 -7.66 15.35 -6.26
N ARG A 194 -6.49 15.22 -5.62
CA ARG A 194 -5.39 16.17 -5.71
C ARG A 194 -4.45 15.79 -6.86
N PRO A 195 -3.61 16.71 -7.34
CA PRO A 195 -2.58 16.38 -8.33
C PRO A 195 -1.67 15.26 -7.82
N TYR A 196 -1.19 14.43 -8.74
CA TYR A 196 -0.24 13.38 -8.41
C TYR A 196 1.06 13.97 -7.85
N LEU A 197 1.55 13.37 -6.78
CA LEU A 197 2.82 13.73 -6.13
C LEU A 197 4.02 13.16 -6.88
N VAL A 198 3.84 12.03 -7.55
CA VAL A 198 4.87 11.38 -8.37
C VAL A 198 4.39 11.36 -9.82
N GLU A 199 5.11 12.01 -10.73
CA GLU A 199 4.66 12.19 -12.12
C GLU A 199 4.78 10.93 -12.99
N LYS A 200 5.70 10.02 -12.68
CA LYS A 200 6.02 8.87 -13.53
C LYS A 200 6.08 7.57 -12.76
N LEU A 201 5.56 6.53 -13.39
CA LEU A 201 5.80 5.14 -12.97
C LEU A 201 7.32 4.90 -12.89
N PRO A 202 7.84 4.37 -11.77
CA PRO A 202 9.25 4.01 -11.66
C PRO A 202 9.69 3.03 -12.75
N SER A 203 10.91 3.19 -13.27
CA SER A 203 11.44 2.31 -14.33
C SER A 203 11.48 0.84 -13.89
N ASN A 204 10.99 -0.06 -14.76
CA ASN A 204 10.99 -1.51 -14.55
C ASN A 204 12.39 -2.13 -14.34
N GLN A 205 13.46 -1.38 -14.65
CA GLN A 205 14.85 -1.81 -14.42
C GLN A 205 15.19 -1.97 -12.93
N ALA A 206 14.38 -1.42 -12.02
CA ALA A 206 14.56 -1.59 -10.58
C ALA A 206 14.53 -3.05 -10.11
N PHE A 207 13.88 -3.94 -10.86
CA PHE A 207 13.61 -5.32 -10.44
C PHE A 207 14.06 -6.38 -11.47
N SER A 208 14.62 -5.94 -12.61
CA SER A 208 15.03 -6.84 -13.69
C SER A 208 16.14 -7.81 -13.29
N HIS A 209 17.07 -7.36 -12.44
CA HIS A 209 18.14 -8.21 -11.90
C HIS A 209 17.58 -9.28 -10.94
N ILE A 210 16.62 -8.93 -10.08
CA ILE A 210 15.96 -9.89 -9.17
C ILE A 210 15.22 -10.98 -9.95
N LYS A 211 14.57 -10.60 -11.06
CA LYS A 211 13.86 -11.54 -11.93
C LYS A 211 14.83 -12.48 -12.65
N ALA A 212 15.93 -11.95 -13.17
CA ALA A 212 16.97 -12.74 -13.83
C ALA A 212 17.62 -13.76 -12.87
N ASP A 213 17.91 -13.36 -11.62
CA ASP A 213 18.49 -14.23 -10.60
C ASP A 213 17.56 -15.40 -10.21
N MET A 214 16.23 -15.23 -10.32
CA MET A 214 15.27 -16.30 -10.04
C MET A 214 15.00 -17.22 -11.24
N GLU A 215 15.33 -16.80 -12.45
CA GLU A 215 15.16 -17.59 -13.68
C GLU A 215 16.41 -18.43 -14.01
N ASP A 216 17.56 -18.17 -13.35
CA ASP A 216 18.80 -18.95 -13.49
C ASP A 216 18.75 -20.29 -12.72
N PRO A 217 18.76 -21.45 -13.41
CA PRO A 217 18.71 -22.77 -12.79
C PRO A 217 19.84 -23.05 -11.79
N SER A 218 21.02 -22.45 -11.98
CA SER A 218 22.19 -22.63 -11.13
C SER A 218 22.10 -21.84 -9.82
N ALA A 219 21.47 -20.66 -9.85
CA ALA A 219 21.16 -19.86 -8.67
C ALA A 219 20.07 -20.50 -7.81
N ILE A 220 19.10 -21.18 -8.44
CA ILE A 220 18.01 -21.91 -7.76
C ILE A 220 18.55 -23.09 -6.94
N GLU A 221 19.51 -23.86 -7.44
CA GLU A 221 20.13 -24.97 -6.68
C GLU A 221 20.96 -24.48 -5.49
N LEU A 222 21.72 -23.39 -5.65
CA LEU A 222 22.47 -22.74 -4.57
C LEU A 222 21.55 -22.10 -3.50
N ALA A 223 20.40 -21.53 -3.91
CA ALA A 223 19.44 -20.89 -3.00
C ALA A 223 18.63 -21.90 -2.16
N LYS A 224 18.36 -23.09 -2.70
CA LYS A 224 17.64 -24.20 -2.01
C LYS A 224 18.39 -24.73 -0.79
N ALA A 225 19.73 -24.63 -0.76
CA ALA A 225 20.56 -25.18 0.32
C ALA A 225 20.66 -24.28 1.56
N SER A 226 20.22 -23.01 1.52
CA SER A 226 20.46 -22.08 2.63
C SER A 226 19.41 -21.01 2.94
N HIS A 227 18.49 -20.62 2.04
CA HIS A 227 17.74 -19.36 2.23
C HIS A 227 16.23 -19.39 1.88
N GLY A 228 15.39 -19.86 2.82
CA GLY A 228 13.93 -19.75 2.71
C GLY A 228 13.41 -18.30 2.72
N ALA A 229 13.93 -17.44 3.61
CA ALA A 229 13.41 -16.09 3.80
C ALA A 229 13.78 -15.10 2.67
N LYS A 230 15.01 -15.19 2.13
CA LYS A 230 15.49 -14.31 1.04
C LYS A 230 14.71 -14.56 -0.25
N SER A 231 14.49 -15.83 -0.59
CA SER A 231 13.69 -16.23 -1.76
C SER A 231 12.22 -15.78 -1.66
N GLN A 232 11.65 -15.74 -0.45
CA GLN A 232 10.28 -15.26 -0.23
C GLN A 232 10.19 -13.74 -0.38
N TYR A 233 11.17 -12.99 0.10
CA TYR A 233 11.22 -11.54 -0.07
C TYR A 233 11.38 -11.14 -1.54
N GLN A 234 12.26 -11.79 -2.29
CA GLN A 234 12.42 -11.55 -3.72
C GLN A 234 11.14 -11.84 -4.51
N ARG A 235 10.43 -12.94 -4.21
CA ARG A 235 9.12 -13.24 -4.78
C ARG A 235 8.10 -12.12 -4.51
N ARG A 236 8.04 -11.60 -3.27
CA ARG A 236 7.17 -10.48 -2.92
C ARG A 236 7.52 -9.22 -3.70
N LEU A 237 8.80 -8.91 -3.87
CA LEU A 237 9.24 -7.75 -4.66
C LEU A 237 8.80 -7.85 -6.13
N ILE A 238 8.95 -9.02 -6.77
CA ILE A 238 8.51 -9.23 -8.16
C ILE A 238 7.01 -8.97 -8.31
N ASN A 239 6.20 -9.49 -7.38
CA ASN A 239 4.75 -9.28 -7.42
C ASN A 239 4.36 -7.85 -7.07
N PHE A 240 5.10 -7.19 -6.18
CA PHE A 240 4.94 -5.76 -5.91
C PHE A 240 5.23 -4.90 -7.15
N THR A 241 6.20 -5.28 -7.98
CA THR A 241 6.43 -4.65 -9.29
C THR A 241 5.21 -4.80 -10.19
N GLN A 242 4.65 -6.00 -10.30
CA GLN A 242 3.44 -6.25 -11.10
C GLN A 242 2.25 -5.44 -10.59
N GLN A 243 2.10 -5.32 -9.26
CA GLN A 243 1.09 -4.49 -8.63
C GLN A 243 1.27 -3.01 -9.00
N THR A 244 2.49 -2.51 -8.98
CA THR A 244 2.81 -1.12 -9.36
C THR A 244 2.55 -0.88 -10.85
N GLN A 245 2.84 -1.86 -11.72
CA GLN A 245 2.54 -1.81 -13.16
C GLN A 245 1.03 -1.80 -13.44
N ALA A 246 0.25 -2.64 -12.74
CA ALA A 246 -1.21 -2.60 -12.80
C ALA A 246 -1.74 -1.23 -12.38
N CYS A 247 -1.11 -0.61 -11.37
CA CYS A 247 -1.46 0.74 -10.93
C CYS A 247 -1.18 1.81 -12.00
N GLY A 248 -0.15 1.63 -12.83
CA GLY A 248 0.09 2.47 -14.00
C GLY A 248 -0.99 2.35 -15.08
N LEU A 249 -1.61 1.16 -15.24
CA LEU A 249 -2.77 1.01 -16.12
C LEU A 249 -4.01 1.69 -15.54
N LEU A 250 -4.22 1.58 -14.23
CA LEU A 250 -5.27 2.30 -13.52
C LEU A 250 -5.13 3.83 -13.67
N GLU A 251 -3.91 4.37 -13.56
CA GLU A 251 -3.64 5.79 -13.84
C GLU A 251 -4.02 6.17 -15.27
N ARG A 252 -3.65 5.37 -16.27
CA ARG A 252 -4.03 5.62 -17.67
C ARG A 252 -5.55 5.70 -17.84
N VAL A 253 -6.30 4.85 -17.13
CA VAL A 253 -7.77 4.92 -17.11
C VAL A 253 -8.26 6.23 -16.49
N ALA A 254 -7.71 6.66 -15.36
CA ALA A 254 -8.10 7.94 -14.73
C ALA A 254 -7.79 9.17 -15.59
N LEU A 255 -6.71 9.14 -16.38
CA LEU A 255 -6.34 10.23 -17.27
C LEU A 255 -7.24 10.34 -18.52
N LEU A 256 -8.01 9.29 -18.84
CA LEU A 256 -9.00 9.30 -19.92
C LEU A 256 -10.30 9.95 -19.48
N LYS A 257 -10.35 11.29 -19.53
CA LYS A 257 -11.57 12.05 -19.20
C LYS A 257 -12.74 11.82 -20.17
N ASN A 258 -12.44 11.59 -21.45
CA ASN A 258 -13.41 11.30 -22.52
C ASN A 258 -12.82 10.27 -23.48
N PRO A 259 -12.87 8.97 -23.13
CA PRO A 259 -12.21 7.96 -23.94
C PRO A 259 -12.91 7.80 -25.29
N SER A 260 -12.15 7.73 -26.38
CA SER A 260 -12.72 7.29 -27.66
C SER A 260 -13.01 5.78 -27.60
N PRO A 261 -13.91 5.25 -28.45
CA PRO A 261 -14.13 3.80 -28.53
C PRO A 261 -12.84 3.00 -28.80
N SER A 262 -11.89 3.59 -29.53
CA SER A 262 -10.59 2.98 -29.81
C SER A 262 -9.69 2.93 -28.57
N ASP A 263 -9.62 4.04 -27.81
CA ASP A 263 -8.85 4.10 -26.55
C ASP A 263 -9.40 3.10 -25.53
N MET A 264 -10.73 3.03 -25.43
CA MET A 264 -11.42 2.04 -24.60
C MET A 264 -11.04 0.61 -24.97
N LEU A 265 -11.19 0.24 -26.25
CA LEU A 265 -10.92 -1.11 -26.71
C LEU A 265 -9.46 -1.50 -26.46
N THR A 266 -8.54 -0.57 -26.72
CA THR A 266 -7.10 -0.78 -26.52
C THR A 266 -6.78 -1.07 -25.05
N LEU A 267 -7.35 -0.31 -24.13
CA LEU A 267 -7.13 -0.52 -22.69
C LEU A 267 -7.88 -1.72 -22.14
N ASP A 268 -9.11 -1.99 -22.57
CA ASP A 268 -9.85 -3.18 -22.17
C ASP A 268 -9.09 -4.46 -22.56
N ILE A 269 -8.62 -4.56 -23.81
CA ILE A 269 -7.80 -5.69 -24.28
C ILE A 269 -6.55 -5.84 -23.43
N LEU A 270 -5.82 -4.75 -23.18
CA LEU A 270 -4.59 -4.78 -22.39
C LEU A 270 -4.85 -5.23 -20.95
N LEU A 271 -5.88 -4.68 -20.30
CA LEU A 271 -6.27 -5.02 -18.94
C LEU A 271 -6.71 -6.48 -18.82
N ARG A 272 -7.56 -6.96 -19.73
CA ARG A 272 -8.01 -8.37 -19.77
C ARG A 272 -6.87 -9.34 -20.04
N THR A 273 -5.94 -8.97 -20.91
CA THR A 273 -4.74 -9.77 -21.18
C THR A 273 -3.91 -9.94 -19.92
N LYS A 274 -3.62 -8.83 -19.21
CA LYS A 274 -2.87 -8.87 -17.94
C LYS A 274 -3.62 -9.61 -16.83
N LEU A 275 -4.95 -9.48 -16.79
CA LEU A 275 -5.78 -10.21 -15.84
C LEU A 275 -5.71 -11.73 -16.10
N THR A 276 -5.77 -12.14 -17.37
CA THR A 276 -5.68 -13.54 -17.77
C THR A 276 -4.30 -14.13 -17.45
N GLU A 277 -3.22 -13.38 -17.72
CA GLU A 277 -1.85 -13.76 -17.34
C GLU A 277 -1.72 -13.98 -15.82
N ASN A 278 -2.32 -13.11 -15.00
CA ASN A 278 -2.29 -13.24 -13.55
C ASN A 278 -3.11 -14.44 -13.04
N LEU A 279 -4.28 -14.69 -13.63
CA LEU A 279 -5.16 -15.78 -13.25
C LEU A 279 -4.67 -17.15 -13.74
N ALA A 280 -3.77 -17.18 -14.72
CA ALA A 280 -3.15 -18.42 -15.21
C ALA A 280 -2.07 -19.00 -14.28
N VAL A 281 -1.71 -18.30 -13.19
CA VAL A 281 -0.73 -18.77 -12.20
C VAL A 281 -1.32 -19.94 -11.40
N ARG A 282 -0.54 -21.02 -11.22
CA ARG A 282 -0.96 -22.28 -10.57
C ARG A 282 -1.46 -22.08 -9.13
N GLU A 283 -2.37 -22.97 -8.73
CA GLU A 283 -3.20 -22.93 -7.51
C GLU A 283 -2.44 -22.73 -6.18
N ASP A 284 -1.17 -23.11 -6.08
CA ASP A 284 -0.42 -23.12 -4.81
C ASP A 284 0.13 -21.74 -4.33
N ASP A 285 0.13 -20.68 -5.14
CA ASP A 285 0.70 -19.36 -4.79
C ASP A 285 -0.15 -18.16 -5.23
N TRP A 286 -1.48 -18.31 -5.19
CA TRP A 286 -2.44 -17.31 -5.64
C TRP A 286 -2.41 -15.97 -4.86
N ILE A 287 -1.92 -15.97 -3.61
CA ILE A 287 -1.87 -14.77 -2.76
C ILE A 287 -1.04 -13.65 -3.38
N LEU A 288 0.05 -13.98 -4.09
CA LEU A 288 0.94 -12.95 -4.63
C LEU A 288 0.39 -12.27 -5.90
N PRO A 289 -0.13 -13.00 -6.91
CA PRO A 289 -0.81 -12.40 -8.06
C PRO A 289 -2.12 -11.67 -7.70
N TYR A 290 -2.75 -12.02 -6.58
CA TYR A 290 -3.97 -11.36 -6.10
C TYR A 290 -3.82 -9.83 -5.99
N PHE A 291 -2.68 -9.32 -5.51
CA PHE A 291 -2.50 -7.88 -5.29
C PHE A 291 -2.52 -7.06 -6.59
N SER A 292 -1.94 -7.58 -7.67
CA SER A 292 -2.00 -6.92 -8.98
C SER A 292 -3.36 -7.15 -9.66
N THR A 293 -3.95 -8.35 -9.51
CA THR A 293 -5.29 -8.71 -9.99
C THR A 293 -6.36 -7.74 -9.50
N VAL A 294 -6.36 -7.42 -8.21
CA VAL A 294 -7.29 -6.46 -7.61
C VAL A 294 -7.21 -5.08 -8.27
N ILE A 295 -5.99 -4.60 -8.57
CA ILE A 295 -5.80 -3.29 -9.22
C ILE A 295 -6.25 -3.34 -10.68
N LEU A 296 -6.05 -4.45 -11.38
CA LEU A 296 -6.53 -4.63 -12.76
C LEU A 296 -8.07 -4.65 -12.82
N LEU A 297 -8.72 -5.34 -11.88
CA LEU A 297 -10.18 -5.33 -11.75
C LEU A 297 -10.71 -3.93 -11.43
N LEU A 298 -10.01 -3.19 -10.56
CA LEU A 298 -10.33 -1.79 -10.27
C LEU A 298 -10.18 -0.90 -11.52
N ALA A 299 -9.15 -1.12 -12.34
CA ALA A 299 -8.97 -0.37 -13.59
C ALA A 299 -10.07 -0.68 -14.60
N LEU A 300 -10.47 -1.96 -14.73
CA LEU A 300 -11.56 -2.37 -15.62
C LEU A 300 -12.89 -1.75 -15.22
N ILE A 301 -13.26 -1.79 -13.94
CA ILE A 301 -14.54 -1.21 -13.49
C ILE A 301 -14.56 0.30 -13.69
N GLU A 302 -13.48 1.02 -13.39
CA GLU A 302 -13.40 2.46 -13.60
C GLU A 302 -13.47 2.82 -15.10
N LEU A 303 -12.80 2.05 -15.98
CA LEU A 303 -12.86 2.25 -17.43
C LEU A 303 -14.30 2.15 -17.94
N HIS A 304 -15.02 1.11 -17.55
CA HIS A 304 -16.37 0.86 -18.03
C HIS A 304 -17.43 1.75 -17.38
N LEU A 305 -17.24 2.17 -16.12
CA LEU A 305 -18.09 3.20 -15.50
C LEU A 305 -17.96 4.55 -16.20
N ASN A 306 -16.74 4.93 -16.63
CA ASN A 306 -16.52 6.14 -17.42
C ASN A 306 -17.11 5.99 -18.83
N ALA A 307 -16.96 4.83 -19.44
CA ALA A 307 -17.54 4.52 -20.75
C ALA A 307 -19.06 4.66 -20.79
N ILE A 308 -19.78 4.16 -19.78
CA ILE A 308 -21.23 4.28 -19.71
C ILE A 308 -21.68 5.75 -19.73
N LYS A 309 -20.87 6.64 -19.14
CA LYS A 309 -21.17 8.09 -19.09
C LYS A 309 -20.82 8.79 -20.41
N SER A 310 -19.72 8.40 -21.05
CA SER A 310 -19.13 9.14 -22.18
C SER A 310 -19.36 8.52 -23.56
N CYS A 311 -19.76 7.24 -23.65
CA CYS A 311 -19.92 6.47 -24.90
C CYS A 311 -21.20 5.60 -24.86
N PRO A 312 -22.37 6.14 -25.23
CA PRO A 312 -23.64 5.41 -25.17
C PRO A 312 -23.64 4.10 -25.98
N ASP A 313 -22.96 4.08 -27.12
CA ASP A 313 -22.89 2.91 -28.01
C ASP A 313 -22.16 1.72 -27.39
N SER A 314 -21.26 1.95 -26.43
CA SER A 314 -20.53 0.90 -25.72
C SER A 314 -21.20 0.47 -24.42
N LYS A 315 -22.41 0.98 -24.13
CA LYS A 315 -23.13 0.72 -22.87
C LYS A 315 -23.36 -0.77 -22.63
N ALA A 316 -23.93 -1.50 -23.59
CA ALA A 316 -24.22 -2.93 -23.42
C ALA A 316 -22.95 -3.75 -23.13
N PHE A 317 -21.86 -3.50 -23.88
CA PHE A 317 -20.56 -4.12 -23.64
C PHE A 317 -19.99 -3.77 -22.26
N SER A 318 -20.10 -2.50 -21.86
CA SER A 318 -19.61 -2.03 -20.56
C SER A 318 -20.39 -2.62 -19.39
N LEU A 319 -21.70 -2.85 -19.54
CA LEU A 319 -22.50 -3.54 -18.53
C LEU A 319 -22.03 -4.98 -18.32
N LEU A 320 -21.79 -5.73 -19.41
CA LEU A 320 -21.27 -7.09 -19.34
C LEU A 320 -19.86 -7.14 -18.73
N ALA A 321 -19.02 -6.15 -19.05
CA ALA A 321 -17.68 -6.05 -18.48
C ALA A 321 -17.73 -5.77 -16.96
N ILE A 322 -18.61 -4.86 -16.52
CA ILE A 322 -18.80 -4.59 -15.09
C ILE A 322 -19.33 -5.83 -14.38
N ASP A 323 -20.34 -6.51 -14.92
CA ASP A 323 -20.87 -7.75 -14.33
C ASP A 323 -19.79 -8.84 -14.20
N SER A 324 -18.93 -8.99 -15.22
CA SER A 324 -17.78 -9.88 -15.15
C SER A 324 -16.81 -9.50 -14.02
N VAL A 325 -16.53 -8.20 -13.82
CA VAL A 325 -15.70 -7.73 -12.70
C VAL A 325 -16.37 -7.99 -11.35
N LEU A 326 -17.68 -7.78 -11.24
CA LEU A 326 -18.43 -8.04 -10.00
C LEU A 326 -18.38 -9.52 -9.63
N ASN A 327 -18.64 -10.42 -10.59
CA ASN A 327 -18.54 -11.87 -10.38
C ASN A 327 -17.11 -12.29 -10.00
N THR A 328 -16.10 -11.81 -10.72
CA THR A 328 -14.69 -12.14 -10.42
C THR A 328 -14.30 -11.65 -9.03
N THR A 329 -14.74 -10.45 -8.63
CA THR A 329 -14.46 -9.91 -7.30
C THR A 329 -15.16 -10.74 -6.22
N ARG A 330 -16.41 -11.15 -6.43
CA ARG A 330 -17.12 -12.07 -5.52
C ARG A 330 -16.34 -13.37 -5.34
N ASP A 331 -15.91 -13.99 -6.43
CA ASP A 331 -15.20 -15.28 -6.37
C ASP A 331 -13.88 -15.15 -5.60
N ILE A 332 -13.12 -14.07 -5.83
CA ILE A 332 -11.93 -13.71 -5.06
C ILE A 332 -12.24 -13.56 -3.57
N THR A 333 -13.36 -12.91 -3.23
CA THR A 333 -13.78 -12.74 -1.82
C THR A 333 -14.32 -14.01 -1.17
N ARG A 334 -14.44 -15.12 -1.89
CA ARG A 334 -14.77 -16.44 -1.33
C ARG A 334 -13.52 -17.29 -1.07
N MET A 335 -12.33 -16.84 -1.47
CA MET A 335 -11.08 -17.55 -1.24
C MET A 335 -10.54 -17.26 0.17
N ASP A 336 -10.44 -18.29 1.01
CA ASP A 336 -10.08 -18.15 2.44
C ASP A 336 -8.72 -17.47 2.67
N ASP A 337 -7.72 -17.78 1.84
CA ASP A 337 -6.37 -17.21 1.96
C ASP A 337 -6.30 -15.71 1.65
N VAL A 338 -7.24 -15.22 0.82
CA VAL A 338 -7.39 -13.81 0.44
C VAL A 338 -8.21 -13.04 1.47
N ASN A 339 -9.16 -13.74 2.08
CA ASN A 339 -10.03 -13.20 3.11
C ASN A 339 -9.34 -12.97 4.45
N ASN A 340 -8.03 -13.26 4.57
CA ASN A 340 -7.29 -12.87 5.75
C ASN A 340 -7.25 -11.33 5.86
N ILE A 341 -8.12 -10.80 6.71
CA ILE A 341 -8.33 -9.37 6.94
C ILE A 341 -7.00 -8.65 7.23
N ARG A 342 -6.06 -9.29 7.92
CA ARG A 342 -4.75 -8.71 8.26
C ARG A 342 -3.83 -8.53 7.05
N ARG A 343 -4.06 -9.26 5.96
CA ARG A 343 -3.28 -9.20 4.71
C ARG A 343 -3.97 -8.39 3.62
N MET A 344 -5.20 -7.95 3.85
CA MET A 344 -6.00 -7.27 2.84
C MET A 344 -5.34 -5.94 2.45
N PRO A 345 -4.98 -5.72 1.18
CA PRO A 345 -4.38 -4.47 0.72
C PRO A 345 -5.44 -3.37 0.66
N LEU A 346 -5.01 -2.11 0.79
CA LEU A 346 -5.89 -0.94 0.57
C LEU A 346 -6.55 -0.97 -0.82
N ALA A 347 -5.87 -1.47 -1.84
CA ALA A 347 -6.43 -1.64 -3.18
C ALA A 347 -7.67 -2.56 -3.21
N ALA A 348 -7.72 -3.59 -2.35
CA ALA A 348 -8.86 -4.50 -2.27
C ALA A 348 -10.05 -3.84 -1.58
N VAL A 349 -9.80 -3.05 -0.54
CA VAL A 349 -10.84 -2.21 0.06
C VAL A 349 -11.43 -1.25 -0.96
N LEU A 350 -10.58 -0.61 -1.76
CA LEU A 350 -11.02 0.28 -2.82
C LEU A 350 -11.86 -0.44 -3.87
N LEU A 351 -11.40 -1.59 -4.36
CA LEU A 351 -12.17 -2.43 -5.30
C LEU A 351 -13.54 -2.78 -4.73
N LEU A 352 -13.60 -3.29 -3.49
CA LEU A 352 -14.86 -3.63 -2.81
C LEU A 352 -15.82 -2.45 -2.71
N ARG A 353 -15.31 -1.25 -2.37
CA ARG A 353 -16.14 -0.03 -2.35
C ARG A 353 -16.69 0.29 -3.73
N ARG A 354 -15.86 0.19 -4.76
CA ARG A 354 -16.25 0.49 -6.15
C ARG A 354 -17.23 -0.53 -6.71
N THR A 355 -17.05 -1.82 -6.43
CA THR A 355 -17.98 -2.87 -6.88
C THR A 355 -19.34 -2.77 -6.20
N VAL A 356 -19.39 -2.52 -4.88
CA VAL A 356 -20.67 -2.27 -4.17
C VAL A 356 -21.38 -1.04 -4.73
N LYS A 357 -20.65 0.06 -4.98
CA LYS A 357 -21.22 1.27 -5.59
C LYS A 357 -21.73 1.02 -7.01
N ALA A 358 -20.94 0.33 -7.83
CA ALA A 358 -21.33 0.00 -9.20
C ALA A 358 -22.56 -0.92 -9.25
N ALA A 359 -22.62 -1.96 -8.42
CA ALA A 359 -23.77 -2.84 -8.31
C ALA A 359 -25.05 -2.06 -7.92
N SER A 360 -24.94 -1.15 -6.95
CA SER A 360 -26.05 -0.28 -6.55
C SER A 360 -26.51 0.65 -7.68
N MET A 361 -25.57 1.23 -8.44
CA MET A 361 -25.87 2.09 -9.59
C MET A 361 -26.55 1.33 -10.75
N LEU A 362 -26.13 0.08 -10.99
CA LEU A 362 -26.72 -0.77 -12.03
C LEU A 362 -28.18 -1.08 -11.72
N ASP A 363 -28.46 -1.39 -10.45
CA ASP A 363 -29.79 -1.71 -9.94
C ASP A 363 -30.73 -0.51 -10.02
N SER A 364 -30.29 0.65 -9.50
CA SER A 364 -31.17 1.84 -9.38
C SER A 364 -31.35 2.62 -10.68
N SER A 365 -30.30 2.73 -11.50
CA SER A 365 -30.24 3.73 -12.59
C SER A 365 -30.28 3.12 -13.98
N LEU A 366 -30.05 1.81 -14.09
CA LEU A 366 -29.87 1.13 -15.38
C LEU A 366 -30.82 -0.05 -15.58
N GLY A 367 -31.64 -0.38 -14.58
CA GLY A 367 -32.59 -1.50 -14.64
C GLY A 367 -31.91 -2.86 -14.78
N TYR A 368 -30.62 -2.94 -14.43
CA TYR A 368 -29.84 -4.17 -14.43
C TYR A 368 -29.73 -4.65 -12.99
N HIS A 369 -30.44 -5.72 -12.65
CA HIS A 369 -30.46 -6.28 -11.30
C HIS A 369 -29.31 -7.26 -11.13
N PRO A 370 -28.23 -6.89 -10.40
CA PRO A 370 -27.16 -7.83 -10.08
C PRO A 370 -27.71 -8.97 -9.20
N ASN A 371 -27.03 -10.13 -9.20
CA ASN A 371 -27.42 -11.23 -8.31
C ASN A 371 -27.43 -10.75 -6.84
N PRO A 372 -28.55 -10.87 -6.08
CA PRO A 372 -28.62 -10.44 -4.69
C PRO A 372 -27.54 -11.06 -3.79
N GLU A 373 -27.20 -12.34 -4.01
CA GLU A 373 -26.15 -13.03 -3.25
C GLU A 373 -24.78 -12.40 -3.48
N MET A 374 -24.51 -11.92 -4.69
CA MET A 374 -23.25 -11.23 -5.01
C MET A 374 -23.13 -9.92 -4.24
N LEU A 375 -24.21 -9.12 -4.17
CA LEU A 375 -24.19 -7.87 -3.42
C LEU A 375 -24.00 -8.13 -1.91
N GLU A 376 -24.63 -9.17 -1.38
CA GLU A 376 -24.47 -9.59 0.01
C GLU A 376 -23.02 -10.01 0.30
N ASP A 377 -22.41 -10.82 -0.56
CA ASP A 377 -21.01 -11.25 -0.42
C ASP A 377 -20.02 -10.09 -0.46
N LEU A 378 -20.18 -9.18 -1.42
CA LEU A 378 -19.31 -8.00 -1.57
C LEU A 378 -19.46 -7.06 -0.36
N THR A 379 -20.70 -6.81 0.06
CA THR A 379 -21.00 -5.96 1.23
C THR A 379 -20.49 -6.61 2.51
N GLY A 380 -20.67 -7.92 2.67
CA GLY A 380 -20.15 -8.69 3.79
C GLY A 380 -18.62 -8.63 3.86
N SER A 381 -17.95 -8.76 2.72
CA SER A 381 -16.49 -8.64 2.62
C SER A 381 -15.98 -7.26 2.97
N LEU A 382 -16.68 -6.21 2.54
CA LEU A 382 -16.35 -4.83 2.89
C LEU A 382 -16.60 -4.55 4.38
N ARG A 383 -17.67 -5.10 4.97
CA ARG A 383 -17.91 -5.06 6.42
C ARG A 383 -16.82 -5.80 7.20
N ARG A 384 -16.22 -6.86 6.65
CA ARG A 384 -15.06 -7.53 7.26
C ARG A 384 -13.80 -6.67 7.14
N ALA A 385 -13.59 -6.03 5.99
CA ALA A 385 -12.44 -5.16 5.76
C ALA A 385 -12.34 -4.01 6.78
N ARG A 386 -13.47 -3.54 7.32
CA ARG A 386 -13.51 -2.50 8.36
C ARG A 386 -12.75 -2.85 9.64
N PHE A 387 -12.54 -4.15 9.92
CA PHE A 387 -11.78 -4.60 11.08
C PHE A 387 -10.26 -4.37 10.94
N GLN A 388 -9.79 -4.12 9.72
CA GLN A 388 -8.42 -3.68 9.46
C GLN A 388 -8.37 -2.20 9.05
N TRP A 389 -9.32 -1.77 8.22
CA TRP A 389 -9.30 -0.48 7.55
C TRP A 389 -10.61 0.26 7.79
N ARG A 390 -10.63 1.24 8.70
CA ARG A 390 -11.84 2.02 9.02
C ARG A 390 -12.49 2.68 7.80
N ILE A 391 -11.71 3.10 6.80
CA ILE A 391 -12.17 3.65 5.52
C ILE A 391 -13.09 2.69 4.74
N ALA A 392 -13.10 1.39 5.06
CA ALA A 392 -14.05 0.42 4.52
C ALA A 392 -15.46 0.57 5.11
N GLY A 393 -15.57 1.12 6.34
CA GLY A 393 -16.83 1.34 7.05
C GLY A 393 -17.57 2.61 6.63
N ASP A 394 -16.90 3.55 5.95
CA ASP A 394 -17.48 4.82 5.45
C ASP A 394 -18.31 4.60 4.17
N ILE A 395 -19.21 3.62 4.22
CA ILE A 395 -20.25 3.41 3.20
C ILE A 395 -21.48 4.19 3.65
N GLY A 396 -21.37 5.52 3.67
CA GLY A 396 -22.41 6.41 4.18
C GLY A 396 -22.67 7.58 3.24
N ASN A 397 -23.79 7.48 2.50
CA ASN A 397 -24.57 8.55 1.88
C ASN A 397 -23.86 9.49 0.88
N SER A 398 -23.44 8.99 -0.29
CA SER A 398 -23.29 9.83 -1.49
C SER A 398 -23.90 9.23 -2.76
#